data_AF-A0A842UQX7-F1
#
_entry.id   AF-A0A842UQX7-F1
#
_cell.length_a   1.000
_cell.length_b   1.000
_cell.length_c   1.000
_cell.angle_alpha   90.00
_cell.angle_beta   90.00
_cell.angle_gamma   90.00
#
_symmetry.space_group_name_H-M   'P 1'
#
loop_
_entity.id
_entity.type
_entity.pdbx_description
1 polymer ?
#
loop_
_entity_poly.entity_id
_entity_poly.type
_entity_poly.pdbx_seq_one_letter_code
_entity_poly.pdbx_strand_id
1 'polypeptide(L)' 'MGRVKITVEGFKCERCGHEWIPRNKEDHPRVCPKCKSPYWDKPRKSKK' A
#
# COMPACT_ATOMS: atom_id res chain seq x y z
N MET A 1 -22.27 23.23 -9.35
CA MET A 1 -21.00 22.69 -8.79
C MET A 1 -20.95 21.20 -9.09
N GLY A 2 -20.14 20.79 -10.07
CA GLY A 2 -20.04 19.38 -10.47
C GLY A 2 -19.22 18.56 -9.46
N ARG A 3 -19.77 17.46 -8.95
CA ARG A 3 -19.01 16.48 -8.17
C ARG A 3 -18.47 15.42 -9.13
N VAL A 4 -17.16 15.19 -9.08
CA VAL A 4 -16.49 14.11 -9.82
C VAL A 4 -15.99 13.06 -8.84
N LYS A 5 -16.01 11.78 -9.23
CA LYS A 5 -15.42 10.68 -8.47
C LYS A 5 -13.97 10.51 -8.93
N ILE A 6 -13.03 10.65 -8.01
CA ILE A 6 -11.59 10.47 -8.27
C ILE A 6 -11.20 9.10 -7.69
N THR A 7 -10.79 8.20 -8.57
CA THR A 7 -10.21 6.90 -8.19
C THR A 7 -8.70 7.08 -8.06
N VAL A 8 -8.14 6.82 -6.88
CA VAL A 8 -6.70 6.91 -6.62
C VAL A 8 -6.10 5.52 -6.46
N GLU A 9 -4.91 5.34 -7.00
CA GLU A 9 -4.13 4.11 -6.84
C GLU A 9 -3.35 4.20 -5.52
N GLY A 10 -3.51 3.19 -4.67
CA GLY A 10 -2.85 3.10 -3.37
C GLY A 10 -2.15 1.76 -3.20
N PHE A 11 -1.28 1.70 -2.20
CA PHE A 11 -0.60 0.47 -1.80
C PHE A 11 -1.27 -0.14 -0.58
N LYS A 12 -1.34 -1.46 -0.57
CA LYS A 12 -1.82 -2.26 0.55
C LYS A 12 -0.70 -3.16 1.05
N CYS A 13 -0.47 -3.17 2.36
CA CYS A 13 0.46 -4.10 2.97
C CYS A 13 -0.21 -5.44 3.23
N GLU A 14 0.29 -6.50 2.60
CA GLU A 14 -0.17 -7.89 2.75
C GLU A 14 0.17 -8.50 4.12
N ARG A 15 0.98 -7.81 4.93
CA ARG A 15 1.38 -8.29 6.28
C ARG A 15 0.53 -7.72 7.41
N CYS A 16 0.21 -6.44 7.34
CA CYS A 16 -0.52 -5.73 8.40
C CYS A 16 -1.88 -5.19 7.94
N GLY A 17 -2.22 -5.32 6.66
CA GLY A 17 -3.47 -4.83 6.07
C GLY A 17 -3.56 -3.32 5.95
N HIS A 18 -2.48 -2.57 6.17
CA HIS A 18 -2.52 -1.12 6.08
C HIS A 18 -2.57 -0.66 4.62
N GLU A 19 -3.48 0.24 4.32
CA GLU A 19 -3.65 0.85 3.00
C GLU A 19 -3.18 2.31 3.08
N TRP A 20 -2.35 2.74 2.14
CA TRP A 20 -1.90 4.12 2.05
C TRP A 20 -1.79 4.55 0.59
N ILE A 21 -2.02 5.84 0.35
CA ILE A 21 -1.89 6.43 -0.98
C ILE A 21 -0.51 7.10 -1.05
N PRO A 22 0.37 6.68 -1.96
CA PRO A 22 1.66 7.32 -2.13
C PRO A 22 1.44 8.76 -2.65
N ARG A 23 2.23 9.71 -2.14
CA ARG A 23 2.21 11.09 -2.67
C ARG A 23 2.87 11.20 -4.05
N ASN A 24 3.91 10.39 -4.28
CA ASN A 24 4.62 10.32 -5.55
C ASN A 24 4.35 8.96 -6.17
N LYS A 25 3.75 8.93 -7.38
CA LYS A 25 3.48 7.68 -8.10
C LYS A 25 4.76 6.93 -8.50
N GLU A 26 5.87 7.66 -8.67
CA GLU A 26 7.16 7.10 -9.07
C GLU A 26 7.93 6.45 -7.91
N ASP A 27 7.64 6.84 -6.66
CA ASP A 27 8.36 6.32 -5.50
C ASP A 27 7.63 5.09 -4.94
N HIS A 28 8.04 3.92 -5.42
CA HIS A 28 7.60 2.66 -4.84
C HIS A 28 8.05 2.59 -3.36
N PRO A 29 7.11 2.53 -2.39
CA PRO A 29 7.47 2.52 -0.99
C PRO A 29 8.33 1.30 -0.72
N ARG A 30 9.56 1.52 -0.26
CA ARG A 30 10.45 0.39 0.09
C ARG A 30 10.02 -0.33 1.36
N VAL A 31 9.21 0.33 2.20
CA VAL A 31 8.74 -0.16 3.49
C VAL A 31 7.30 0.27 3.74
N CYS A 32 6.53 -0.54 4.46
CA CYS A 32 5.20 -0.13 4.93
C CYS A 32 5.33 0.96 6.01
N PRO A 33 4.59 2.09 5.92
CA PRO A 33 4.67 3.16 6.91
C PRO A 33 4.18 2.76 8.30
N LYS A 34 3.33 1.73 8.41
CA LYS A 34 2.77 1.25 9.69
C LYS A 34 3.68 0.25 10.39
N CYS A 35 4.03 -0.86 9.73
CA CYS A 35 4.82 -1.92 10.34
C CYS A 35 6.32 -1.84 10.05
N LYS A 36 6.75 -0.84 9.24
CA LYS A 36 8.13 -0.64 8.78
C LYS A 36 8.72 -1.86 8.07
N SER A 37 7.86 -2.75 7.58
CA SER A 37 8.32 -3.99 6.95
C SER A 37 8.64 -3.72 5.48
N PRO A 38 9.83 -4.11 4.99
CA PRO A 38 10.19 -3.99 3.58
C PRO A 38 9.41 -4.96 2.68
N TYR A 39 8.95 -6.08 3.24
CA TYR A 39 8.20 -7.10 2.52
C TYR A 39 6.68 -6.87 2.59
N TRP A 40 6.26 -5.62 2.48
CA TRP A 40 4.84 -5.28 2.56
C TRP A 40 4.05 -5.79 1.35
N ASP A 41 4.72 -5.94 0.20
CA ASP A 41 4.17 -6.48 -1.06
C ASP A 41 4.07 -8.00 -1.06
N LYS A 42 4.74 -8.68 -0.11
CA LYS A 42 4.79 -10.14 -0.07
C LYS A 42 3.79 -10.67 0.95
N PRO A 43 2.87 -11.56 0.54
CA PRO A 43 2.07 -12.29 1.50
C PRO A 43 3.00 -13.13 2.39
N ARG A 44 2.65 -13.24 3.68
CA ARG A 44 3.31 -14.21 4.55
C ARG A 44 3.10 -15.58 3.92
N LYS A 45 4.18 -16.31 3.59
CA LYS A 45 4.08 -17.70 3.15
C LYS A 45 3.31 -18.47 4.23
N SER A 46 2.04 -18.75 3.99
CA SER A 46 1.28 -19.70 4.78
C SER A 46 1.95 -21.04 4.58
N LYS A 47 2.53 -21.60 5.65
CA LYS A 47 2.94 -22.99 5.67
C LYS A 47 1.67 -23.82 5.47
N LYS A 48 1.52 -24.47 4.31
CA LYS A 48 0.63 -25.59 4.14
C LYS A 48 1.36 -26.68 3.38
#